data_AF-A0A519MFL8-F1
#
_entry.id   AF-A0A519MFL8-F1
#
_cell.length_a   1.000
_cell.length_b   1.000
_cell.length_c   1.000
_cell.angle_alpha   90.00
_cell.angle_beta   90.00
_cell.angle_gamma   90.00
#
_symmetry.space_group_name_H-M   'P 1'
#
loop_
_entity.id
_entity.type
_entity.pdbx_description
1 polymer ?
#
loop_
_entity_poly.entity_id
_entity_poly.type
_entity_poly.pdbx_seq_one_letter_code
_entity_poly.pdbx_strand_id
1 'polypeptide(L)'
;MSTMERILRLMAEKKASDVYLSANAPALIKINGECVPINNQILPADAPRNLLSEVVPPDRIEELEETGELNMGVPLSGVGRFRVSAMRQRG
;
A
#
# COMPACT_ATOMS: atom_id res chain seq x y z
N MET A 1 -14.47 -2.42 6.83
CA MET A 1 -13.32 -2.78 5.99
C MET A 1 -12.75 -1.50 5.44
N SER A 2 -11.47 -1.24 5.69
CA SER A 2 -10.80 -0.02 5.24
C SER A 2 -10.50 -0.06 3.73
N THR A 3 -10.09 1.06 3.13
CA THR A 3 -9.79 1.11 1.69
C THR A 3 -8.57 0.27 1.36
N MET A 4 -7.53 0.36 2.19
CA MET A 4 -6.30 -0.41 2.03
C MET A 4 -6.55 -1.92 2.21
N GLU A 5 -7.43 -2.33 3.14
CA GLU A 5 -7.80 -3.73 3.28
C GLU A 5 -8.47 -4.27 2.00
N ARG A 6 -9.34 -3.48 1.36
CA ARG A 6 -9.96 -3.84 0.06
C ARG A 6 -8.91 -4.00 -1.04
N ILE A 7 -7.91 -3.13 -1.08
CA ILE A 7 -6.81 -3.18 -2.05
C ILE A 7 -5.99 -4.47 -1.85
N LEU A 8 -5.65 -4.84 -0.62
CA LEU A 8 -4.92 -6.08 -0.32
C LEU A 8 -5.72 -7.34 -0.68
N ARG A 9 -7.05 -7.32 -0.42
CA ARG A 9 -7.94 -8.42 -0.84
C ARG A 9 -8.02 -8.54 -2.35
N LEU A 10 -8.13 -7.42 -3.07
CA LEU A 10 -8.10 -7.39 -4.53
C LEU A 10 -6.77 -7.93 -5.08
N MET A 11 -5.65 -7.56 -4.46
CA MET A 11 -4.32 -8.07 -4.80
C MET A 11 -4.28 -9.60 -4.74
N ALA A 12 -4.80 -10.19 -3.65
CA ALA A 12 -4.90 -11.64 -3.51
C ALA A 12 -5.88 -12.28 -4.50
N GLU A 13 -7.06 -11.70 -4.70
CA GLU A 13 -8.09 -12.20 -5.63
C GLU A 13 -7.56 -12.25 -7.07
N LYS A 14 -6.88 -11.18 -7.50
CA LYS A 14 -6.31 -11.08 -8.86
C LYS A 14 -4.97 -11.78 -9.02
N LYS A 15 -4.46 -12.44 -7.97
CA LYS A 15 -3.11 -13.05 -7.95
C LYS A 15 -2.03 -12.06 -8.40
N ALA A 16 -2.20 -10.80 -8.02
CA ALA A 16 -1.26 -9.74 -8.35
C ALA A 16 0.03 -9.90 -7.54
N SER A 17 1.17 -9.56 -8.17
CA SER A 17 2.48 -9.64 -7.50
C SER A 17 2.70 -8.45 -6.58
N ASP A 18 2.20 -7.27 -6.95
CA ASP A 18 2.47 -6.01 -6.25
C ASP A 18 1.28 -5.04 -6.35
N VAL A 19 1.20 -4.13 -5.38
CA VAL A 19 0.41 -2.90 -5.45
C VAL A 19 1.35 -1.74 -5.20
N TYR A 20 1.23 -0.69 -6.01
CA TYR A 20 2.02 0.53 -5.87
C TYR A 20 1.10 1.71 -5.53
N LEU A 21 1.46 2.43 -4.47
CA LEU A 21 0.81 3.64 -4.02
C LEU A 21 1.83 4.77 -4.04
N SER A 22 1.56 5.83 -4.78
CA SER A 22 2.44 6.98 -4.86
C SER A 22 1.63 8.27 -4.93
N ALA A 23 2.17 9.33 -4.33
CA ALA A 23 1.57 10.66 -4.36
C ALA A 23 1.45 11.17 -5.80
N ASN A 24 0.31 11.80 -6.11
CA ASN A 24 0.00 12.35 -7.43
C ASN A 24 0.00 11.30 -8.57
N ALA A 25 -0.24 10.03 -8.23
CA ALA A 25 -0.38 8.93 -9.18
C ALA A 25 -1.63 8.09 -8.83
N PRO A 26 -2.22 7.38 -9.80
CA PRO A 26 -3.24 6.38 -9.48
C PRO A 26 -2.64 5.21 -8.71
N ALA A 27 -3.45 4.52 -7.91
CA ALA A 27 -3.05 3.24 -7.32
C ALA A 27 -2.88 2.20 -8.44
N LEU A 28 -1.70 1.59 -8.52
CA LEU A 28 -1.39 0.58 -9.53
C LEU A 28 -1.39 -0.81 -8.91
N ILE A 29 -1.82 -1.80 -9.67
CA ILE A 29 -1.73 -3.22 -9.34
C ILE A 29 -0.98 -3.94 -10.45
N LYS A 30 -0.05 -4.82 -10.08
CA LYS A 30 0.77 -5.57 -11.04
C LYS A 30 0.26 -6.99 -11.19
N ILE A 31 -0.25 -7.33 -12.37
CA ILE A 31 -0.83 -8.63 -12.69
C ILE A 31 -0.04 -9.21 -13.86
N ASN A 32 0.48 -10.43 -13.72
CA ASN A 32 1.26 -11.10 -14.78
C ASN A 32 2.42 -10.26 -15.36
N GLY A 33 3.04 -9.41 -14.53
CA GLY A 33 4.14 -8.54 -14.95
C GLY A 33 3.73 -7.15 -15.43
N GLU A 34 2.44 -6.91 -15.69
CA GLU A 34 1.93 -5.64 -16.19
C GLU A 34 1.32 -4.79 -15.07
N CYS A 35 1.71 -3.51 -15.02
CA CYS A 35 1.14 -2.54 -14.07
C CYS A 35 -0.09 -1.88 -14.68
N VAL A 36 -1.24 -2.06 -14.04
CA VAL A 36 -2.51 -1.45 -14.45
C VAL A 36 -3.10 -0.61 -13.32
N PRO A 37 -3.79 0.50 -13.61
CA PRO A 37 -4.48 1.26 -12.57
C PRO A 37 -5.65 0.47 -11.99
N ILE A 38 -5.81 0.49 -10.65
CA ILE A 38 -6.99 -0.05 -9.97
C ILE A 38 -8.22 0.80 -10.33
N ASN A 39 -8.03 2.12 -10.40
CA ASN A 39 -8.99 3.10 -10.90
C ASN A 39 -8.26 4.34 -11.43
N ASN A 40 -8.99 5.28 -12.00
CA ASN A 40 -8.44 6.53 -12.54
C ASN A 40 -8.29 7.65 -11.49
N GLN A 41 -8.52 7.36 -10.21
CA GLN A 41 -8.42 8.37 -9.16
C GLN A 41 -6.95 8.60 -8.81
N ILE A 42 -6.50 9.85 -8.98
CA ILE A 42 -5.17 10.28 -8.55
C ILE A 42 -5.14 10.38 -7.02
N LEU A 43 -4.14 9.76 -6.41
CA LEU A 43 -3.90 9.84 -4.97
C LEU A 43 -3.35 11.22 -4.60
N PRO A 44 -3.98 11.96 -3.68
CA PRO A 44 -3.38 13.13 -3.05
C PRO A 44 -2.04 12.82 -2.37
N ALA A 45 -1.27 13.85 -2.04
CA ALA A 45 0.08 13.69 -1.49
C ALA A 45 0.13 12.89 -0.16
N ASP A 46 -0.89 13.04 0.68
CA ASP A 46 -1.04 12.37 1.97
C ASP A 46 -1.69 10.97 1.85
N ALA A 47 -2.33 10.67 0.73
CA ALA A 47 -3.13 9.46 0.59
C ALA A 47 -2.33 8.14 0.72
N PRO A 48 -1.10 7.99 0.18
CA PRO A 48 -0.31 6.78 0.41
C PRO A 48 -0.03 6.53 1.90
N ARG A 49 0.30 7.59 2.65
CA ARG A 49 0.51 7.52 4.11
C ARG A 49 -0.78 7.13 4.81
N ASN A 50 -1.89 7.80 4.50
CA ASN A 50 -3.19 7.53 5.14
C ASN A 50 -3.65 6.09 4.89
N LEU A 51 -3.53 5.59 3.65
CA LEU A 51 -3.83 4.20 3.31
C LEU A 51 -2.95 3.22 4.08
N LEU A 52 -1.65 3.50 4.19
CA LEU A 52 -0.74 2.67 4.95
C LEU A 52 -1.13 2.59 6.44
N SER A 53 -1.51 3.72 7.04
CA SER A 53 -1.94 3.80 8.45
C SER A 53 -3.22 3.01 8.75
N GLU A 54 -4.00 2.61 7.74
CA GLU A 54 -5.17 1.75 7.95
C GLU A 54 -4.82 0.29 8.29
N VAL A 55 -3.60 -0.16 7.95
CA VAL A 55 -3.17 -1.57 8.09
C VAL A 55 -1.83 -1.74 8.81
N VAL A 56 -1.13 -0.64 9.07
CA VAL A 56 0.14 -0.61 9.80
C VAL A 56 -0.08 -0.04 11.20
N PRO A 57 0.50 -0.66 12.26
CA PRO A 57 0.42 -0.15 13.63
C PRO A 57 0.97 1.29 13.77
N PRO A 58 0.42 2.12 14.69
CA PRO A 58 0.84 3.52 14.85
C PRO A 58 2.33 3.71 15.13
N ASP A 59 2.94 2.85 15.95
CA ASP A 59 4.38 2.85 16.27
C ASP A 59 5.26 2.65 15.02
N ARG A 60 4.77 1.87 14.05
CA ARG A 60 5.46 1.63 12.77
C ARG A 60 5.26 2.76 11.77
N ILE A 61 4.13 3.47 11.86
CA ILE A 61 3.94 4.71 11.09
C ILE A 61 4.87 5.80 11.61
N GLU A 62 5.03 5.92 12.92
CA GLU A 62 5.98 6.84 13.54
C GLU A 62 7.42 6.52 13.10
N GLU A 63 7.83 5.25 13.11
CA GLU A 63 9.13 4.79 12.57
C GLU A 63 9.34 5.25 11.11
N LEU A 64 8.32 5.12 10.25
CA LEU A 64 8.40 5.58 8.86
C LEU A 64 8.56 7.11 8.77
N GLU A 65 7.92 7.86 9.66
CA GLU A 65 8.01 9.32 9.67
C GLU A 65 9.39 9.82 10.09
N GLU A 66 9.96 9.20 11.13
CA GLU A 66 11.25 9.53 11.71
C GLU A 66 12.42 9.09 10.81
N THR A 67 12.38 7.85 10.33
CA THR A 67 13.50 7.24 9.58
C THR A 67 13.38 7.44 8.07
N GLY A 68 12.17 7.65 7.57
CA GLY A 68 11.87 7.78 6.15
C GLY A 68 11.65 6.45 5.42
N GLU A 69 11.85 5.30 6.06
CA GLU A 69 11.65 3.98 5.45
C GLU A 69 10.96 3.01 6.41
N LEU A 70 10.23 2.03 5.88
CA LEU A 70 9.62 0.96 6.66
C LEU A 70 9.54 -0.31 5.83
N ASN A 71 10.02 -1.42 6.39
CA ASN A 71 9.90 -2.74 5.80
C ASN A 71 9.33 -3.71 6.83
N MET A 72 8.11 -4.21 6.57
CA MET A 72 7.44 -5.11 7.52
C MET A 72 6.48 -6.08 6.83
N GLY A 73 6.08 -7.11 7.56
CA GLY A 73 5.03 -8.03 7.13
C GLY A 73 3.71 -7.74 7.83
N VAL A 74 2.66 -7.42 7.08
CA VAL A 74 1.31 -7.14 7.57
C VAL A 74 0.42 -8.37 7.38
N PRO A 75 -0.10 -9.00 8.45
CA PRO A 75 -1.07 -10.09 8.32
C PRO A 75 -2.46 -9.55 7.98
N LEU A 76 -3.19 -10.28 7.14
CA LEU A 76 -4.59 -10.01 6.83
C LEU A 76 -5.42 -11.28 6.99
N SER A 77 -6.37 -11.23 7.93
CA SER A 77 -7.21 -12.37 8.29
C SER A 77 -8.00 -12.90 7.08
N GLY A 78 -7.94 -14.22 6.89
CA GLY A 78 -8.58 -14.93 5.78
C GLY A 78 -7.92 -14.72 4.42
N VAL A 79 -6.75 -14.08 4.34
CA VAL A 79 -6.05 -13.81 3.07
C VAL A 79 -4.61 -14.28 3.11
N GLY A 80 -3.83 -13.85 4.10
CA GLY A 80 -2.41 -14.19 4.20
C GLY A 80 -1.58 -13.05 4.78
N ARG A 81 -0.28 -13.01 4.44
CA ARG A 81 0.64 -11.97 4.90
C ARG A 81 1.21 -11.22 3.71
N PHE A 82 1.21 -9.89 3.78
CA PHE A 82 1.73 -9.00 2.75
C PHE A 82 3.05 -8.39 3.22
N ARG A 83 4.00 -8.21 2.30
CA ARG A 83 5.19 -7.40 2.57
C ARG A 83 4.88 -5.95 2.22
N VAL A 84 5.03 -5.08 3.20
CA VAL A 84 5.00 -3.64 3.05
C VAL A 84 6.43 -3.16 2.95
N SER A 85 6.72 -2.39 1.90
CA SER A 85 7.92 -1.57 1.76
C SER A 85 7.45 -0.15 1.49
N ALA A 86 7.68 0.74 2.45
CA ALA A 86 7.30 2.14 2.39
C ALA A 86 8.54 3.00 2.52
N MET A 87 8.55 4.11 1.79
CA MET A 87 9.64 5.08 1.79
C MET A 87 9.06 6.46 1.54
N ARG A 88 9.60 7.47 2.22
CA ARG A 88 9.31 8.88 1.93
C ARG A 88 10.13 9.28 0.71
N GLN A 89 9.45 9.68 -0.35
CA GLN A 89 10.09 10.04 -1.62
C GLN A 89 9.79 11.50 -1.92
N ARG A 90 10.86 12.30 -2.07
CA ARG A 90 10.84 13.78 -2.13
C ARG A 90 10.42 14.39 -0.78
N GLY A 91 11.37 15.06 -0.13
CA GLY A 91 11.10 15.91 1.04
C GLY A 91 10.21 17.09 0.67
#